data_AF-A0A9E6EGA4-F1
#
_entry.id   AF-A0A9E6EGA4-F1
#
_cell.length_a   1.000
_cell.length_b   1.000
_cell.length_c   1.000
_cell.angle_alpha   90.00
_cell.angle_beta   90.00
_cell.angle_gamma   90.00
#
_symmetry.space_group_name_H-M   'P 1'
#
loop_
_entity.id
_entity.type
_entity.pdbx_description
1 polymer ?
#
loop_
_entity_poly.entity_id
_entity_poly.type
_entity_poly.pdbx_seq_one_letter_code
_entity_poly.pdbx_strand_id
1 'polypeptide(L)'
;MIFLSAGFVFPYLTWAFEPGNFLAGSNAIAFHGVPVEISPNLGKIISSHQGNNRLVIHIQDLHCNYEVQNHIAGIIDTLAAKHGLHLVAIEGASKPVNVTKLSTFPDETVKREVGDYFVKEGKISGAEFYAATGKHPVDLVGVENAEHYAQARERVLTFLNEESQGYVSDLRERLDGVKKKVYSTELTAFDGPGTAFREGEISRVEYGRFLCRQAARVDVPTSECTLVKKYLEGTLDPQGTEDLAAQMESLEQQIRGKLYTSFEQRALDQNRRRLDIVEKLLNISVTPRELAEFRTAPQAFQARAFMNFLQAYNADGDAGNDTDVYQLDNYLESVLEFYRIADLRSRDFTDNLLGRMQRTGNDQAVLITGGFHTEAVLRQLEAADVSYISIKPALEHQDLLNPYFNLIRRHRTPLEKLLAQNQNIIAIEPFFAELDNVRRIINGSESELPDAVKIGFGFLERIMKLDLIERLMRAGHAGLEDLRGEYARELADYRANHPG
;
A
#
# COMPACT_ATOMS: atom_id res chain seq x y z
N MET A 1 29.89 2.17 9.36
CA MET A 1 29.31 1.11 8.51
C MET A 1 28.55 0.15 9.41
N ILE A 2 27.26 0.42 9.60
CA ILE A 2 26.33 -0.53 10.20
C ILE A 2 25.46 -0.96 9.04
N PHE A 3 25.51 -2.25 8.71
CA PHE A 3 24.62 -2.87 7.74
C PHE A 3 23.19 -2.71 8.26
N LEU A 4 22.40 -1.87 7.61
CA LEU A 4 20.94 -1.89 7.74
C LEU A 4 20.49 -3.29 7.31
N SER A 5 20.09 -4.13 8.26
CA SER A 5 19.22 -5.24 7.94
C SER A 5 17.96 -4.63 7.32
N ALA A 6 17.65 -5.04 6.09
CA ALA A 6 16.48 -4.64 5.32
C ALA A 6 15.13 -5.09 5.97
N GLY A 7 15.09 -5.31 7.28
CA GLY A 7 13.99 -5.92 8.01
C GLY A 7 13.07 -4.97 8.78
N PHE A 8 13.35 -3.66 8.84
CA PHE A 8 12.65 -2.77 9.79
C PHE A 8 11.62 -1.79 9.21
N VAL A 9 11.33 -1.83 7.90
CA VAL A 9 10.39 -0.87 7.28
C VAL A 9 9.02 -1.49 6.93
N PHE A 10 8.85 -2.81 6.99
CA PHE A 10 7.78 -3.48 6.23
C PHE A 10 6.73 -4.34 6.97
N PRO A 11 6.30 -4.06 8.22
CA PRO A 11 5.02 -4.56 8.69
C PRO A 11 3.85 -3.59 8.43
N TYR A 12 4.05 -2.35 7.97
CA TYR A 12 3.01 -1.31 8.11
C TYR A 12 2.12 -1.02 6.89
N LEU A 13 2.45 -1.49 5.68
CA LEU A 13 1.50 -1.50 4.55
C LEU A 13 0.36 -2.51 4.77
N THR A 14 0.45 -3.30 5.84
CA THR A 14 -0.53 -4.32 6.18
C THR A 14 -1.80 -3.73 6.74
N TRP A 15 -1.89 -2.48 7.22
CA TRP A 15 -3.15 -2.09 7.84
C TRP A 15 -4.35 -2.15 6.87
N ALA A 16 -4.19 -1.83 5.58
CA ALA A 16 -5.29 -2.01 4.61
C ALA A 16 -5.58 -3.49 4.30
N PHE A 17 -4.64 -4.40 4.56
CA PHE A 17 -4.64 -5.80 4.13
C PHE A 17 -3.95 -6.74 5.14
N GLU A 18 -4.21 -6.56 6.42
CA GLU A 18 -3.90 -7.61 7.37
C GLU A 18 -4.82 -8.76 6.94
N PRO A 19 -4.43 -10.03 7.17
CA PRO A 19 -5.39 -11.14 7.28
C PRO A 19 -6.57 -10.83 8.24
N GLY A 20 -6.46 -9.71 8.97
CA GLY A 20 -7.40 -9.06 9.87
C GLY A 20 -8.28 -7.95 9.30
N ASN A 21 -8.23 -7.56 8.03
CA ASN A 21 -9.23 -6.60 7.47
C ASN A 21 -10.26 -7.30 6.57
N PHE A 22 -10.63 -8.53 6.94
CA PHE A 22 -11.83 -9.18 6.45
C PHE A 22 -12.93 -8.84 7.49
N LEU A 23 -14.24 -8.72 7.27
CA LEU A 23 -15.15 -8.54 6.14
C LEU A 23 -16.59 -8.53 6.64
N ALA A 24 -17.19 -7.38 6.92
CA ALA A 24 -18.62 -7.32 6.70
C ALA A 24 -18.79 -7.39 5.19
N GLY A 25 -19.18 -8.54 4.64
CA GLY A 25 -19.32 -8.58 3.19
C GLY A 25 -19.91 -9.82 2.56
N SER A 26 -20.70 -9.57 1.52
CA SER A 26 -21.36 -10.58 0.70
C SER A 26 -20.55 -10.88 -0.56
N ASN A 27 -20.72 -12.08 -1.11
CA ASN A 27 -20.19 -12.40 -2.45
C ASN A 27 -21.18 -11.99 -3.56
N ALA A 28 -22.40 -11.61 -3.19
CA ALA A 28 -23.45 -11.26 -4.12
C ALA A 28 -24.35 -10.16 -3.53
N ILE A 29 -24.75 -9.20 -4.36
CA ILE A 29 -25.80 -8.23 -4.04
C ILE A 29 -26.66 -7.96 -5.27
N ALA A 30 -27.96 -7.75 -5.10
CA ALA A 30 -28.82 -7.30 -6.19
C ALA A 30 -28.83 -5.77 -6.25
N PHE A 31 -28.49 -5.24 -7.42
CA PHE A 31 -28.45 -3.80 -7.68
C PHE A 31 -29.37 -3.45 -8.85
N HIS A 32 -30.46 -2.70 -8.59
CA HIS A 32 -31.56 -2.48 -9.56
C HIS A 32 -32.06 -3.75 -10.26
N GLY A 33 -32.10 -4.87 -9.52
CA GLY A 33 -32.53 -6.18 -10.04
C GLY A 33 -31.45 -6.96 -10.80
N VAL A 34 -30.24 -6.41 -10.97
CA VAL A 34 -29.09 -7.11 -11.55
C VAL A 34 -28.23 -7.67 -10.42
N PRO A 35 -28.03 -9.00 -10.33
CA PRO A 35 -27.14 -9.58 -9.33
C PRO A 35 -25.69 -9.28 -9.69
N VAL A 36 -24.96 -8.59 -8.83
CA VAL A 36 -23.50 -8.42 -8.93
C VAL A 36 -22.84 -9.48 -8.06
N GLU A 37 -22.12 -10.41 -8.68
CA GLU A 37 -21.49 -11.54 -8.01
C GLU A 37 -19.96 -11.52 -8.20
N ILE A 38 -19.24 -11.60 -7.09
CA ILE A 38 -17.77 -11.69 -7.06
C ILE A 38 -17.37 -13.07 -6.53
N SER A 39 -16.44 -13.72 -7.23
CA SER A 39 -15.89 -14.99 -6.76
C SER A 39 -15.21 -14.78 -5.40
N PRO A 40 -15.46 -15.62 -4.39
CA PRO A 40 -14.86 -15.48 -3.06
C PRO A 40 -13.32 -15.45 -3.06
N ASN A 41 -12.71 -16.10 -4.06
CA ASN A 41 -11.25 -16.14 -4.24
C ASN A 41 -10.70 -14.83 -4.82
N LEU A 42 -11.52 -14.04 -5.50
CA LEU A 42 -11.10 -12.76 -6.07
C LEU A 42 -11.29 -11.60 -5.10
N GLY A 43 -12.35 -11.64 -4.30
CA GLY A 43 -12.62 -10.58 -3.33
C GLY A 43 -14.00 -10.70 -2.71
N LYS A 44 -14.36 -9.70 -1.91
CA LYS A 44 -15.67 -9.60 -1.26
C LYS A 44 -16.20 -8.18 -1.29
N ILE A 45 -17.52 -8.05 -1.30
CA ILE A 45 -18.21 -6.75 -1.22
C ILE A 45 -18.21 -6.31 0.24
N ILE A 46 -17.52 -5.23 0.59
CA ILE A 46 -17.38 -4.73 1.97
C ILE A 46 -18.46 -3.71 2.38
N SER A 47 -19.10 -3.06 1.40
CA SER A 47 -20.15 -2.06 1.65
C SER A 47 -20.98 -1.87 0.38
N SER A 48 -22.21 -1.41 0.54
CA SER A 48 -23.10 -1.06 -0.56
C SER A 48 -24.11 0.00 -0.17
N HIS A 49 -24.49 0.83 -1.11
CA HIS A 49 -25.53 1.84 -0.95
C HIS A 49 -26.41 1.91 -2.20
N GLN A 50 -27.72 2.09 -2.01
CA GLN A 50 -28.67 2.37 -3.08
C GLN A 50 -29.11 3.84 -3.02
N GLY A 51 -28.67 4.61 -4.00
CA GLY A 51 -29.17 5.93 -4.35
C GLY A 51 -29.90 5.89 -5.70
N ASN A 52 -29.51 6.76 -6.63
CA ASN A 52 -30.08 6.85 -7.97
C ASN A 52 -29.66 5.70 -8.92
N ASN A 53 -30.06 5.80 -10.19
CA ASN A 53 -29.84 4.75 -11.20
C ASN A 53 -28.37 4.55 -11.62
N ARG A 54 -27.46 5.45 -11.24
CA ARG A 54 -26.02 5.31 -11.50
C ARG A 54 -25.39 4.39 -10.48
N LEU A 55 -24.46 3.56 -10.93
CA LEU A 55 -23.70 2.62 -10.10
C LEU A 55 -22.19 2.87 -10.24
N VAL A 56 -21.51 3.05 -9.11
CA VAL A 56 -20.05 3.01 -9.02
C VAL A 56 -19.62 1.75 -8.26
N ILE A 57 -18.86 0.89 -8.92
CA ILE A 57 -18.22 -0.25 -8.28
C ILE A 57 -16.82 0.17 -7.84
N HIS A 58 -16.66 0.46 -6.56
CA HIS A 58 -15.37 0.79 -5.96
C HIS A 58 -14.57 -0.49 -5.69
N ILE A 59 -13.28 -0.51 -6.02
CA ILE A 59 -12.36 -1.62 -5.74
C ILE A 59 -11.15 -1.06 -4.98
N GLN A 60 -10.84 -1.62 -3.81
CA GLN A 60 -9.65 -1.24 -3.05
C GLN A 60 -8.37 -1.77 -3.70
N ASP A 61 -7.35 -0.93 -3.77
CA ASP A 61 -6.01 -1.27 -4.23
C ASP A 61 -5.01 -1.32 -3.05
N LEU A 62 -4.17 -2.36 -3.00
CA LEU A 62 -3.03 -2.46 -2.08
C LEU A 62 -1.73 -1.90 -2.68
N HIS A 63 -1.79 -1.42 -3.92
CA HIS A 63 -0.68 -0.90 -4.71
C HIS A 63 0.47 -1.89 -4.88
N CYS A 64 0.76 -2.28 -6.12
CA CYS A 64 1.88 -3.14 -6.51
C CYS A 64 1.93 -4.53 -5.84
N ASN A 65 1.05 -4.85 -4.89
CA ASN A 65 0.92 -6.20 -4.35
C ASN A 65 0.40 -7.12 -5.46
N TYR A 66 1.24 -8.08 -5.84
CA TYR A 66 1.03 -8.88 -7.03
C TYR A 66 -0.26 -9.72 -6.97
N GLU A 67 -0.55 -10.33 -5.82
CA GLU A 67 -1.78 -11.09 -5.63
C GLU A 67 -3.02 -10.20 -5.78
N VAL A 68 -3.06 -9.06 -5.09
CA VAL A 68 -4.17 -8.09 -5.16
C VAL A 68 -4.33 -7.54 -6.57
N GLN A 69 -3.25 -7.23 -7.30
CA GLN A 69 -3.35 -6.77 -8.69
C GLN A 69 -3.98 -7.83 -9.60
N ASN A 70 -3.62 -9.12 -9.43
CA ASN A 70 -4.25 -10.21 -10.18
C ASN A 70 -5.73 -10.35 -9.85
N HIS A 71 -6.09 -10.22 -8.58
CA HIS A 71 -7.48 -10.24 -8.14
C HIS A 71 -8.28 -9.06 -8.68
N ILE A 72 -7.71 -7.84 -8.71
CA ILE A 72 -8.30 -6.68 -9.37
C ILE A 72 -8.57 -6.98 -10.85
N ALA A 73 -7.60 -7.54 -11.58
CA ALA A 73 -7.78 -7.91 -12.98
C ALA A 73 -8.92 -8.93 -13.17
N GLY A 74 -9.02 -9.94 -12.31
CA GLY A 74 -10.11 -10.93 -12.33
C GLY A 74 -11.49 -10.36 -11.96
N ILE A 75 -11.54 -9.40 -11.04
CA ILE A 75 -12.77 -8.67 -10.69
C ILE A 75 -13.24 -7.87 -11.90
N ILE A 76 -12.34 -7.11 -12.55
CA ILE A 76 -12.69 -6.34 -13.75
C ILE A 76 -13.19 -7.27 -14.85
N ASP A 77 -12.56 -8.44 -15.06
CA ASP A 77 -13.02 -9.41 -16.05
C ASP A 77 -14.44 -9.90 -15.78
N THR A 78 -14.73 -10.23 -14.52
CA THR A 78 -16.06 -10.67 -14.10
C THR A 78 -17.11 -9.59 -14.35
N LEU A 79 -16.78 -8.33 -14.01
CA LEU A 79 -17.67 -7.20 -14.18
C LEU A 79 -17.90 -6.84 -15.65
N ALA A 80 -16.85 -6.83 -16.46
CA ALA A 80 -16.94 -6.56 -17.88
C ALA A 80 -17.72 -7.66 -18.61
N ALA A 81 -17.46 -8.93 -18.31
CA ALA A 81 -18.10 -10.08 -18.95
C ALA A 81 -19.59 -10.22 -18.59
N LYS A 82 -19.95 -10.08 -17.31
CA LYS A 82 -21.31 -10.36 -16.81
C LYS A 82 -22.20 -9.12 -16.73
N HIS A 83 -21.63 -7.94 -16.55
CA HIS A 83 -22.40 -6.71 -16.32
C HIS A 83 -22.24 -5.66 -17.42
N GLY A 84 -21.47 -5.95 -18.48
CA GLY A 84 -21.24 -5.01 -19.58
C GLY A 84 -20.57 -3.73 -19.10
N LEU A 85 -19.74 -3.83 -18.06
CA LEU A 85 -19.05 -2.67 -17.51
C LEU A 85 -17.89 -2.28 -18.42
N HIS A 86 -17.94 -1.06 -18.94
CA HIS A 86 -16.96 -0.57 -19.91
C HIS A 86 -16.03 0.51 -19.35
N LEU A 87 -16.46 1.31 -18.35
CA LEU A 87 -15.64 2.40 -17.82
C LEU A 87 -14.89 1.97 -16.55
N VAL A 88 -13.55 1.93 -16.61
CA VAL A 88 -12.68 1.63 -15.47
C VAL A 88 -11.82 2.86 -15.16
N ALA A 89 -11.93 3.35 -13.93
CA ALA A 89 -11.28 4.57 -13.49
C ALA A 89 -10.26 4.26 -12.39
N ILE A 90 -9.04 4.80 -12.49
CA ILE A 90 -7.94 4.45 -11.58
C ILE A 90 -7.28 5.68 -10.94
N GLU A 91 -6.89 5.53 -9.68
CA GLU A 91 -5.93 6.39 -8.99
C GLU A 91 -4.56 6.39 -9.70
N GLY A 92 -3.79 7.48 -9.57
CA GLY A 92 -2.42 7.56 -10.07
C GLY A 92 -2.28 7.92 -11.56
N ALA A 93 -3.39 8.01 -12.29
CA ALA A 93 -3.44 8.58 -13.64
C ALA A 93 -4.44 9.74 -13.70
N SER A 94 -4.18 10.77 -14.52
CA SER A 94 -5.04 11.97 -14.65
C SER A 94 -5.73 12.09 -16.01
N LYS A 95 -5.46 11.17 -16.93
CA LYS A 95 -5.91 11.18 -18.34
C LYS A 95 -6.28 9.75 -18.77
N PRO A 96 -6.91 9.54 -19.94
CA PRO A 96 -7.08 8.21 -20.50
C PRO A 96 -5.74 7.45 -20.54
N VAL A 97 -5.76 6.20 -20.10
CA VAL A 97 -4.55 5.39 -19.94
C VAL A 97 -4.27 4.66 -21.26
N ASN A 98 -3.08 4.87 -21.82
CA ASN A 98 -2.72 4.28 -23.10
C ASN A 98 -2.00 2.95 -22.90
N VAL A 99 -2.73 1.85 -23.09
CA VAL A 99 -2.21 0.48 -23.04
C VAL A 99 -1.83 -0.08 -24.42
N THR A 100 -1.92 0.74 -25.48
CA THR A 100 -1.73 0.30 -26.88
C THR A 100 -0.41 -0.44 -27.10
N LYS A 101 0.68 0.04 -26.48
CA LYS A 101 2.01 -0.57 -26.64
C LYS A 101 2.02 -2.05 -26.21
N LEU A 102 1.22 -2.43 -25.21
CA LEU A 102 1.09 -3.82 -24.76
C LEU A 102 -0.08 -4.52 -25.48
N SER A 103 -1.23 -3.87 -25.63
CA SER A 103 -2.44 -4.50 -26.19
C SER A 103 -2.32 -4.88 -27.67
N THR A 104 -1.53 -4.15 -28.46
CA THR A 104 -1.30 -4.45 -29.88
C THR A 104 -0.20 -5.48 -30.14
N PHE A 105 0.38 -6.06 -29.09
CA PHE A 105 1.40 -7.09 -29.26
C PHE A 105 0.77 -8.34 -29.92
N PRO A 106 1.37 -8.90 -30.99
CA PRO A 106 0.70 -9.90 -31.83
C PRO A 106 0.59 -11.29 -31.18
N ASP A 107 1.56 -11.67 -30.34
CA ASP A 107 1.53 -12.95 -29.63
C ASP A 107 0.85 -12.80 -28.27
N GLU A 108 -0.33 -13.41 -28.10
CA GLU A 108 -1.11 -13.32 -26.87
C GLU A 108 -0.42 -13.94 -25.65
N THR A 109 0.42 -14.96 -25.85
CA THR A 109 1.12 -15.60 -24.72
C THR A 109 2.22 -14.69 -24.22
N VAL A 110 3.07 -14.18 -25.13
CA VAL A 110 4.12 -13.23 -24.80
C VAL A 110 3.53 -11.94 -24.21
N LYS A 111 2.43 -11.43 -24.77
CA LYS A 111 1.72 -10.26 -24.23
C LYS A 111 1.33 -10.46 -22.76
N ARG A 112 0.74 -11.61 -22.44
CA ARG A 112 0.32 -11.93 -21.07
C ARG A 112 1.51 -12.12 -20.14
N GLU A 113 2.57 -12.82 -20.57
CA GLU A 113 3.76 -13.02 -19.74
C GLU A 113 4.52 -11.71 -19.46
N VAL A 114 4.67 -10.85 -20.46
CA VAL A 114 5.29 -9.53 -20.30
C VAL A 114 4.44 -8.63 -19.40
N GLY A 115 3.12 -8.65 -19.60
CA GLY A 115 2.19 -7.92 -18.74
C GLY A 115 2.25 -8.39 -17.29
N ASP A 116 2.21 -9.72 -17.05
CA ASP A 116 2.32 -10.33 -15.72
C ASP A 116 3.64 -9.96 -15.03
N TYR A 117 4.75 -10.00 -15.78
CA TYR A 117 6.04 -9.54 -15.29
C TYR A 117 5.98 -8.06 -14.84
N PHE A 118 5.33 -7.17 -15.59
CA PHE A 118 5.20 -5.78 -15.19
C PHE A 118 4.29 -5.57 -13.97
N VAL A 119 3.28 -6.41 -13.78
CA VAL A 119 2.47 -6.39 -12.56
C VAL A 119 3.33 -6.81 -11.36
N LYS A 120 4.12 -7.88 -11.48
CA LYS A 120 5.05 -8.34 -10.43
C LYS A 120 6.06 -7.27 -10.03
N GLU A 121 6.58 -6.54 -10.99
CA GLU A 121 7.55 -5.46 -10.77
C GLU A 121 6.88 -4.14 -10.30
N GLY A 122 5.55 -4.11 -10.17
CA GLY A 122 4.79 -2.90 -9.81
C GLY A 122 4.83 -1.79 -10.87
N LYS A 123 5.19 -2.11 -12.11
CA LYS A 123 5.29 -1.14 -13.22
C LYS A 123 3.94 -0.81 -13.82
N ILE A 124 3.02 -1.77 -13.88
CA ILE A 124 1.63 -1.57 -14.29
C ILE A 124 0.70 -2.14 -13.22
N SER A 125 -0.48 -1.54 -13.10
CA SER A 125 -1.56 -2.06 -12.25
C SER A 125 -2.25 -3.26 -12.88
N GLY A 126 -3.00 -4.01 -12.07
CA GLY A 126 -3.90 -5.07 -12.53
C GLY A 126 -4.97 -4.55 -13.49
N ALA A 127 -5.40 -3.30 -13.32
CA ALA A 127 -6.33 -2.64 -14.24
C ALA A 127 -5.71 -2.36 -15.62
N GLU A 128 -4.46 -1.89 -15.66
CA GLU A 128 -3.70 -1.71 -16.90
C GLU A 128 -3.39 -3.05 -17.58
N PHE A 129 -3.01 -4.06 -16.80
CA PHE A 129 -2.82 -5.41 -17.29
C PHE A 129 -4.11 -5.98 -17.89
N TYR A 130 -5.25 -5.79 -17.23
CA TYR A 130 -6.55 -6.20 -17.74
C TYR A 130 -6.91 -5.44 -19.02
N ALA A 131 -6.79 -4.11 -19.03
CA ALA A 131 -7.09 -3.31 -20.22
C ALA A 131 -6.22 -3.71 -21.43
N ALA A 132 -5.01 -4.21 -21.19
CA ALA A 132 -4.12 -4.67 -22.25
C ALA A 132 -4.39 -6.10 -22.73
N THR A 133 -4.83 -7.00 -21.86
CA THR A 133 -4.85 -8.46 -22.11
C THR A 133 -6.22 -9.12 -21.94
N GLY A 134 -7.21 -8.36 -21.47
CA GLY A 134 -8.56 -8.80 -21.17
C GLY A 134 -9.36 -9.11 -22.43
N LYS A 135 -10.33 -10.02 -22.30
CA LYS A 135 -11.20 -10.44 -23.42
C LYS A 135 -12.33 -9.46 -23.68
N HIS A 136 -12.74 -8.70 -22.66
CA HIS A 136 -13.81 -7.73 -22.73
C HIS A 136 -13.21 -6.32 -22.67
N PRO A 137 -13.28 -5.54 -23.77
CA PRO A 137 -12.68 -4.21 -23.81
C PRO A 137 -13.27 -3.27 -22.76
N VAL A 138 -12.38 -2.51 -22.12
CA VAL A 138 -12.72 -1.45 -21.16
C VAL A 138 -12.00 -0.16 -21.52
N ASP A 139 -12.67 0.96 -21.31
CA ASP A 139 -12.10 2.30 -21.31
C ASP A 139 -11.42 2.55 -19.97
N LEU A 140 -10.09 2.50 -19.98
CA LEU A 140 -9.26 2.78 -18.80
C LEU A 140 -8.93 4.26 -18.71
N VAL A 141 -9.31 4.90 -17.62
CA VAL A 141 -9.14 6.35 -17.42
C VAL A 141 -8.56 6.68 -16.05
N GLY A 142 -7.74 7.72 -16.01
CA GLY A 142 -7.30 8.32 -14.78
C GLY A 142 -8.33 9.27 -14.14
N VAL A 143 -8.39 9.27 -12.80
CA VAL A 143 -9.21 10.22 -12.01
C VAL A 143 -8.38 11.16 -11.11
N GLU A 144 -7.06 11.05 -11.15
CA GLU A 144 -6.14 11.85 -10.35
C GLU A 144 -6.09 13.32 -10.79
N ASN A 145 -5.92 14.22 -9.82
CA ASN A 145 -5.47 15.57 -10.10
C ASN A 145 -3.94 15.62 -10.07
N ALA A 146 -3.32 15.92 -11.21
CA ALA A 146 -1.86 15.89 -11.36
C ALA A 146 -1.13 16.87 -10.42
N GLU A 147 -1.75 18.00 -10.08
CA GLU A 147 -1.17 18.99 -9.17
C GLU A 147 -1.23 18.51 -7.73
N HIS A 148 -2.40 18.05 -7.25
CA HIS A 148 -2.51 17.49 -5.91
C HIS A 148 -1.64 16.24 -5.73
N TYR A 149 -1.53 15.38 -6.74
CA TYR A 149 -0.58 14.25 -6.72
C TYR A 149 0.87 14.72 -6.55
N ALA A 150 1.30 15.72 -7.33
CA ALA A 150 2.66 16.26 -7.24
C ALA A 150 2.95 16.87 -5.86
N GLN A 151 2.00 17.64 -5.32
CA GLN A 151 2.11 18.23 -3.98
C GLN A 151 2.17 17.16 -2.89
N ALA A 152 1.30 16.14 -2.95
CA ALA A 152 1.33 15.02 -2.01
C ALA A 152 2.68 14.30 -2.05
N ARG A 153 3.18 14.00 -3.25
CA ARG A 153 4.48 13.35 -3.42
C ARG A 153 5.63 14.19 -2.87
N GLU A 154 5.61 15.51 -3.06
CA GLU A 154 6.62 16.41 -2.49
C GLU A 154 6.64 16.32 -0.96
N ARG A 155 5.47 16.34 -0.31
CA ARG A 155 5.36 16.21 1.15
C ARG A 155 5.88 14.88 1.65
N VAL A 156 5.55 13.77 0.99
CA VAL A 156 6.08 12.44 1.36
C VAL A 156 7.60 12.43 1.35
N LEU A 157 8.24 13.01 0.33
CA LEU A 157 9.71 13.07 0.27
C LEU A 157 10.32 13.91 1.40
N THR A 158 9.56 14.84 1.99
CA THR A 158 10.01 15.64 3.13
C THR A 158 10.07 14.84 4.42
N PHE A 159 9.11 13.93 4.68
CA PHE A 159 9.03 13.24 5.97
C PHE A 159 9.33 11.74 5.92
N LEU A 160 9.31 11.09 4.75
CA LEU A 160 9.60 9.67 4.62
C LEU A 160 11.11 9.45 4.41
N ASN A 161 11.90 9.72 5.44
CA ASN A 161 13.36 9.67 5.40
C ASN A 161 13.97 9.14 6.71
N GLU A 162 15.27 8.80 6.69
CA GLU A 162 15.99 8.24 7.85
C GLU A 162 16.05 9.20 9.05
N GLU A 163 16.13 10.52 8.81
CA GLU A 163 16.24 11.53 9.86
C GLU A 163 14.96 11.58 10.72
N SER A 164 13.79 11.61 10.09
CA SER A 164 12.50 11.54 10.78
C SER A 164 12.35 10.26 11.63
N GLN A 165 12.82 9.12 11.11
CA GLN A 165 12.78 7.84 11.81
C GLN A 165 13.79 7.82 12.97
N GLY A 166 14.93 8.50 12.82
CA GLY A 166 15.92 8.72 13.86
C GLY A 166 15.31 9.42 15.08
N TYR A 167 14.52 10.48 14.88
CA TYR A 167 13.84 11.18 15.98
C TYR A 167 12.79 10.31 16.68
N VAL A 168 12.04 9.50 15.93
CA VAL A 168 11.10 8.53 16.51
C VAL A 168 11.84 7.48 17.35
N SER A 169 12.96 6.97 16.83
CA SER A 169 13.79 5.98 17.52
C SER A 169 14.39 6.54 18.81
N ASP A 170 14.90 7.78 18.79
CA ASP A 170 15.42 8.46 19.98
C ASP A 170 14.35 8.62 21.06
N LEU A 171 13.17 9.15 20.70
CA LEU A 171 12.05 9.28 21.63
C LEU A 171 11.60 7.93 22.18
N ARG A 172 11.62 6.87 21.36
CA ARG A 172 11.27 5.51 21.78
C ARG A 172 12.25 4.99 22.82
N GLU A 173 13.55 5.15 22.58
CA GLU A 173 14.60 4.73 23.51
C GLU A 173 14.48 5.45 24.86
N ARG A 174 14.23 6.77 24.84
CA ARG A 174 14.02 7.56 26.06
C ARG A 174 12.78 7.10 26.84
N LEU A 175 11.66 6.85 26.15
CA LEU A 175 10.44 6.31 26.77
C LEU A 175 10.68 4.90 27.34
N ASP A 176 11.46 4.06 26.66
CA ASP A 176 11.84 2.74 27.18
C ASP A 176 12.78 2.84 28.40
N GLY A 177 13.58 3.90 28.49
CA GLY A 177 14.32 4.27 29.70
C GLY A 177 13.40 4.57 30.89
N VAL A 178 12.33 5.33 30.67
CA VAL A 178 11.28 5.58 31.70
C VAL A 178 10.53 4.30 32.05
N LYS A 179 10.23 3.46 31.06
CA LYS A 179 9.55 2.18 31.23
C LYS A 179 10.24 1.28 32.25
N LYS A 180 11.57 1.17 32.17
CA LYS A 180 12.38 0.38 33.12
C LYS A 180 12.26 0.88 34.58
N LYS A 181 11.91 2.15 34.80
CA LYS A 181 11.78 2.77 36.13
C LYS A 181 10.34 2.72 36.66
N VAL A 182 9.35 2.85 35.77
CA VAL A 182 7.95 3.12 36.13
C VAL A 182 7.05 1.89 36.04
N TYR A 183 7.32 0.96 35.11
CA TYR A 183 6.49 -0.23 34.98
C TYR A 183 6.66 -1.15 36.18
N SER A 184 5.52 -1.64 36.69
CA SER A 184 5.52 -2.75 37.63
C SER A 184 6.01 -4.04 36.96
N THR A 185 6.35 -5.04 37.76
CA THR A 185 6.67 -6.38 37.26
C THR A 185 5.52 -6.95 36.42
N GLU A 186 4.28 -6.73 36.86
CA GLU A 186 3.09 -7.20 36.15
C GLU A 186 2.91 -6.50 34.81
N LEU A 187 3.08 -5.17 34.76
CA LEU A 187 2.95 -4.41 33.52
C LEU A 187 4.09 -4.72 32.54
N THR A 188 5.30 -4.97 33.05
CA THR A 188 6.44 -5.43 32.24
C THR A 188 6.18 -6.80 31.63
N ALA A 189 5.66 -7.75 32.43
CA ALA A 189 5.27 -9.07 31.94
C ALA A 189 4.12 -9.03 30.93
N PHE A 190 3.24 -8.03 31.05
CA PHE A 190 2.15 -7.81 30.10
C PHE A 190 2.63 -7.20 28.77
N ASP A 191 3.54 -6.23 28.83
CA ASP A 191 3.98 -5.47 27.66
C ASP A 191 4.84 -6.28 26.70
N GLY A 192 5.67 -7.20 27.22
CA GLY A 192 6.59 -8.01 26.42
C GLY A 192 5.91 -8.76 25.26
N PRO A 193 4.87 -9.58 25.50
CA PRO A 193 4.12 -10.25 24.43
C PRO A 193 3.49 -9.30 23.41
N GLY A 194 3.07 -8.09 23.82
CA GLY A 194 2.56 -7.08 22.89
C GLY A 194 3.64 -6.55 21.95
N THR A 195 4.87 -6.36 22.45
CA THR A 195 6.03 -6.02 21.61
C THR A 195 6.40 -7.16 20.68
N ALA A 196 6.52 -8.39 21.19
CA ALA A 196 6.82 -9.57 20.38
C ALA A 196 5.78 -9.79 19.25
N PHE A 197 4.51 -9.50 19.52
CA PHE A 197 3.47 -9.56 18.49
C PHE A 197 3.66 -8.50 17.40
N ARG A 198 3.95 -7.25 17.79
CA ARG A 198 4.23 -6.15 16.83
C ARG A 198 5.49 -6.42 15.98
N GLU A 199 6.49 -7.06 16.58
CA GLU A 199 7.73 -7.45 15.91
C GLU A 199 7.59 -8.74 15.07
N GLY A 200 6.41 -9.39 15.10
CA GLY A 200 6.13 -10.61 14.34
C GLY A 200 6.76 -11.88 14.93
N GLU A 201 7.30 -11.81 16.14
CA GLU A 201 7.92 -12.94 16.84
C GLU A 201 6.88 -13.95 17.35
N ILE A 202 5.66 -13.50 17.63
CA ILE A 202 4.53 -14.37 17.99
C ILE A 202 3.35 -14.15 17.03
N SER A 203 2.61 -15.21 16.79
CA SER A 203 1.43 -15.17 15.93
C SER A 203 0.25 -14.45 16.60
N ARG A 204 -0.69 -13.99 15.78
CA ARG A 204 -1.98 -13.44 16.26
C ARG A 204 -2.77 -14.41 17.14
N VAL A 205 -2.69 -15.71 16.83
CA VAL A 205 -3.31 -16.78 17.62
C VAL A 205 -2.70 -16.83 19.03
N GLU A 206 -1.38 -16.79 19.12
CA GLU A 206 -0.66 -16.79 20.40
C GLU A 206 -0.96 -15.52 21.20
N TYR A 207 -0.96 -14.36 20.54
CA TYR A 207 -1.26 -13.09 21.19
C TYR A 207 -2.72 -13.00 21.66
N GLY A 208 -3.68 -13.44 20.84
CA GLY A 208 -5.10 -13.50 21.22
C GLY A 208 -5.34 -14.39 22.44
N ARG A 209 -4.71 -15.58 22.50
CA ARG A 209 -4.75 -16.45 23.69
C ARG A 209 -4.15 -15.78 24.91
N PHE A 210 -3.06 -15.05 24.74
CA PHE A 210 -2.44 -14.29 25.81
C PHE A 210 -3.39 -13.22 26.36
N LEU A 211 -3.97 -12.38 25.50
CA LEU A 211 -4.92 -11.33 25.90
C LEU A 211 -6.13 -11.92 26.64
N CYS A 212 -6.74 -12.99 26.13
CA CYS A 212 -7.88 -13.64 26.79
C CYS A 212 -7.54 -14.15 28.20
N ARG A 213 -6.34 -14.73 28.39
CA ARG A 213 -5.89 -15.19 29.71
C ARG A 213 -5.66 -14.03 30.67
N GLN A 214 -5.07 -12.94 30.18
CA GLN A 214 -4.83 -11.75 31.00
C GLN A 214 -6.14 -11.06 31.36
N ALA A 215 -7.08 -10.94 30.43
CA ALA A 215 -8.42 -10.40 30.68
C ALA A 215 -9.12 -11.11 31.84
N ALA A 216 -9.10 -12.45 31.85
CA ALA A 216 -9.65 -13.25 32.94
C ALA A 216 -8.91 -13.04 34.28
N ARG A 217 -7.60 -12.78 34.26
CA ARG A 217 -6.80 -12.51 35.46
C ARG A 217 -7.16 -11.18 36.12
N VAL A 218 -7.54 -10.16 35.34
CA VAL A 218 -7.79 -8.79 35.82
C VAL A 218 -9.28 -8.41 35.82
N ASP A 219 -10.17 -9.41 35.79
CA ASP A 219 -11.63 -9.25 35.79
C ASP A 219 -12.17 -8.34 34.67
N VAL A 220 -11.55 -8.40 33.47
CA VAL A 220 -12.14 -7.84 32.25
C VAL A 220 -13.17 -8.84 31.72
N PRO A 221 -14.42 -8.42 31.42
CA PRO A 221 -15.49 -9.34 31.04
C PRO A 221 -15.14 -10.25 29.88
N THR A 222 -15.48 -11.54 29.99
CA THR A 222 -15.21 -12.51 28.91
C THR A 222 -15.99 -12.26 27.62
N SER A 223 -17.01 -11.40 27.65
CA SER A 223 -17.69 -10.88 26.46
C SER A 223 -16.74 -10.10 25.56
N GLU A 224 -15.71 -9.44 26.12
CA GLU A 224 -14.66 -8.73 25.39
C GLU A 224 -13.70 -9.68 24.65
N CYS A 225 -13.79 -10.98 24.91
CA CYS A 225 -12.99 -12.01 24.24
C CYS A 225 -13.78 -12.76 23.16
N THR A 226 -15.00 -12.34 22.81
CA THR A 226 -15.92 -13.15 22.00
C THR A 226 -15.37 -13.44 20.60
N LEU A 227 -14.83 -12.43 19.90
CA LEU A 227 -14.27 -12.60 18.57
C LEU A 227 -12.92 -13.29 18.64
N VAL A 228 -12.11 -12.98 19.64
CA VAL A 228 -10.87 -13.72 19.89
C VAL A 228 -11.14 -15.21 20.07
N LYS A 229 -12.16 -15.60 20.84
CA LYS A 229 -12.54 -17.01 21.01
C LYS A 229 -12.99 -17.66 19.72
N LYS A 230 -13.90 -17.00 18.97
CA LYS A 230 -14.32 -17.48 17.65
C LYS A 230 -13.14 -17.65 16.69
N TYR A 231 -12.17 -16.73 16.72
CA TYR A 231 -10.94 -16.82 15.92
C TYR A 231 -10.13 -18.05 16.28
N LEU A 232 -9.93 -18.28 17.57
CA LEU A 232 -9.18 -19.42 18.09
C LEU A 232 -9.87 -20.76 17.80
N GLU A 233 -11.20 -20.78 17.71
CA GLU A 233 -12.02 -21.94 17.37
C GLU A 233 -12.12 -22.18 15.86
N GLY A 234 -11.59 -21.27 15.02
CA GLY A 234 -11.74 -21.33 13.57
C GLY A 234 -13.18 -21.10 13.10
N THR A 235 -14.04 -20.53 13.96
CA THR A 235 -15.46 -20.26 13.70
C THR A 235 -15.72 -18.78 13.44
N LEU A 236 -14.68 -17.95 13.51
CA LEU A 236 -14.78 -16.56 13.12
C LEU A 236 -15.08 -16.50 11.63
N ASP A 237 -16.17 -15.82 11.30
CA ASP A 237 -16.37 -15.42 9.93
C ASP A 237 -15.24 -14.46 9.52
N PRO A 238 -15.03 -14.29 8.21
CA PRO A 238 -14.11 -13.27 7.75
C PRO A 238 -14.45 -11.90 8.37
N GLN A 239 -15.74 -11.57 8.60
CA GLN A 239 -16.22 -10.34 9.27
C GLN A 239 -15.57 -10.02 10.59
N GLY A 240 -15.47 -11.02 11.45
CA GLY A 240 -14.95 -10.86 12.77
C GLY A 240 -13.46 -10.59 12.80
N THR A 241 -12.71 -10.61 11.68
CA THR A 241 -11.24 -10.38 11.74
C THR A 241 -10.85 -8.91 11.93
N GLU A 242 -11.60 -7.96 11.36
CA GLU A 242 -11.42 -6.51 11.59
C GLU A 242 -11.92 -6.13 12.97
N ASP A 243 -13.12 -6.60 13.31
CA ASP A 243 -13.64 -6.48 14.66
C ASP A 243 -12.74 -7.22 15.67
N LEU A 244 -11.99 -8.25 15.26
CA LEU A 244 -11.00 -8.96 16.09
C LEU A 244 -9.79 -8.08 16.34
N ALA A 245 -9.22 -7.42 15.33
CA ALA A 245 -8.10 -6.52 15.53
C ALA A 245 -8.50 -5.37 16.48
N ALA A 246 -9.66 -4.75 16.22
CA ALA A 246 -10.22 -3.71 17.08
C ALA A 246 -10.55 -4.22 18.50
N GLN A 247 -11.08 -5.45 18.61
CA GLN A 247 -11.34 -6.08 19.91
C GLN A 247 -10.05 -6.43 20.64
N MET A 248 -9.01 -6.92 19.95
CA MET A 248 -7.71 -7.22 20.55
C MET A 248 -7.06 -5.93 21.06
N GLU A 249 -7.11 -4.83 20.30
CA GLU A 249 -6.64 -3.53 20.75
C GLU A 249 -7.44 -3.02 21.96
N SER A 250 -8.78 -3.08 21.89
CA SER A 250 -9.67 -2.69 22.99
C SER A 250 -9.40 -3.52 24.25
N LEU A 251 -9.21 -4.83 24.09
CA LEU A 251 -8.92 -5.76 25.17
C LEU A 251 -7.55 -5.45 25.80
N GLU A 252 -6.52 -5.19 24.99
CA GLU A 252 -5.22 -4.74 25.46
C GLU A 252 -5.34 -3.45 26.29
N GLN A 253 -6.06 -2.45 25.78
CA GLN A 253 -6.27 -1.18 26.48
C GLN A 253 -7.03 -1.37 27.81
N GLN A 254 -8.06 -2.19 27.84
CA GLN A 254 -8.83 -2.49 29.05
C GLN A 254 -7.97 -3.22 30.10
N ILE A 255 -7.18 -4.21 29.68
CA ILE A 255 -6.27 -4.94 30.56
C ILE A 255 -5.23 -3.98 31.14
N ARG A 256 -4.54 -3.20 30.29
CA ARG A 256 -3.58 -2.19 30.75
C ARG A 256 -4.23 -1.21 31.75
N GLY A 257 -5.46 -0.78 31.45
CA GLY A 257 -6.28 0.06 32.32
C GLY A 257 -6.44 -0.47 33.75
N LYS A 258 -6.56 -1.79 33.91
CA LYS A 258 -6.63 -2.49 35.20
C LYS A 258 -5.26 -2.71 35.86
N LEU A 259 -4.20 -2.85 35.06
CA LEU A 259 -2.84 -3.06 35.52
C LEU A 259 -2.15 -1.77 36.00
N TYR A 260 -2.60 -0.61 35.53
CA TYR A 260 -2.07 0.67 36.00
C TYR A 260 -2.39 0.88 37.47
N THR A 261 -1.35 0.97 38.29
CA THR A 261 -1.44 1.32 39.72
C THR A 261 -1.07 2.77 39.99
N SER A 262 -0.57 3.49 38.98
CA SER A 262 -0.06 4.85 39.13
C SER A 262 -0.40 5.73 37.91
N PHE A 263 -0.38 7.05 38.11
CA PHE A 263 -0.59 8.02 37.02
C PHE A 263 0.53 7.95 35.99
N GLU A 264 1.76 7.75 36.47
CA GLU A 264 3.00 7.67 35.70
C GLU A 264 2.96 6.52 34.68
N GLN A 265 2.48 5.34 35.09
CA GLN A 265 2.33 4.17 34.21
C GLN A 265 1.35 4.46 33.07
N ARG A 266 0.20 5.06 33.39
CA ARG A 266 -0.80 5.43 32.39
C ARG A 266 -0.27 6.51 31.43
N ALA A 267 0.42 7.50 31.96
CA ALA A 267 1.00 8.59 31.17
C ALA A 267 2.11 8.07 30.23
N LEU A 268 2.94 7.12 30.66
CA LEU A 268 3.94 6.48 29.82
C LEU A 268 3.28 5.74 28.63
N ASP A 269 2.27 4.92 28.88
CA ASP A 269 1.58 4.17 27.82
C ASP A 269 0.90 5.09 26.81
N GLN A 270 0.29 6.18 27.28
CA GLN A 270 -0.29 7.19 26.40
C GLN A 270 0.78 7.83 25.49
N ASN A 271 1.97 8.14 26.02
CA ASN A 271 3.06 8.68 25.20
C ASN A 271 3.61 7.63 24.22
N ARG A 272 3.78 6.37 24.64
CA ARG A 272 4.21 5.29 23.72
C ARG A 272 3.22 5.09 22.57
N ARG A 273 1.92 5.11 22.83
CA ARG A 273 0.87 5.03 21.80
C ARG A 273 0.89 6.22 20.85
N ARG A 274 1.08 7.45 21.37
CA ARG A 274 1.19 8.64 20.51
C ARG A 274 2.42 8.57 19.61
N LEU A 275 3.55 8.07 20.13
CA LEU A 275 4.76 7.90 19.34
C LEU A 275 4.59 6.83 18.25
N ASP A 276 3.86 5.74 18.53
CA ASP A 276 3.46 4.74 17.54
C ASP A 276 2.62 5.36 16.40
N ILE A 277 1.66 6.23 16.75
CA ILE A 277 0.89 6.98 15.74
C ILE A 277 1.79 7.93 14.94
N VAL A 278 2.76 8.61 15.57
CA VAL A 278 3.75 9.44 14.86
C VAL A 278 4.56 8.61 13.87
N GLU A 279 5.04 7.44 14.28
CA GLU A 279 5.75 6.52 13.39
C GLU A 279 4.89 6.10 12.19
N LYS A 280 3.62 5.74 12.44
CA LYS A 280 2.67 5.36 11.38
C LYS A 280 2.35 6.53 10.43
N LEU A 281 2.23 7.73 10.97
CA LEU A 281 2.03 8.94 10.18
C LEU A 281 3.20 9.18 9.21
N LEU A 282 4.44 9.09 9.71
CA LEU A 282 5.67 9.24 8.92
C LEU A 282 5.86 8.13 7.89
N ASN A 283 5.34 6.93 8.16
CA ASN A 283 5.41 5.77 7.27
C ASN A 283 4.18 5.59 6.36
N ILE A 284 3.23 6.54 6.38
CA ILE A 284 2.01 6.50 5.55
C ILE A 284 1.19 5.22 5.79
N SER A 285 1.09 4.81 7.06
CA SER A 285 0.39 3.59 7.48
C SER A 285 -0.66 3.84 8.56
N VAL A 286 -0.96 5.12 8.83
CA VAL A 286 -1.95 5.52 9.83
C VAL A 286 -3.36 5.10 9.39
N THR A 287 -4.18 4.68 10.35
CA THR A 287 -5.61 4.44 10.11
C THR A 287 -6.39 5.77 10.11
N PRO A 288 -7.60 5.85 9.49
CA PRO A 288 -8.49 7.00 9.61
C PRO A 288 -8.81 7.36 11.07
N ARG A 289 -8.94 6.34 11.93
CA ARG A 289 -9.19 6.54 13.37
C ARG A 289 -7.99 7.21 14.05
N GLU A 290 -6.79 6.69 13.86
CA GLU A 290 -5.56 7.26 14.42
C GLU A 290 -5.27 8.66 13.85
N LEU A 291 -5.55 8.87 12.56
CA LEU A 291 -5.44 10.19 11.93
C LEU A 291 -6.43 11.18 12.55
N ALA A 292 -7.67 10.75 12.83
CA ALA A 292 -8.65 11.58 13.53
C ALA A 292 -8.20 11.93 14.96
N GLU A 293 -7.58 10.98 15.67
CA GLU A 293 -6.99 11.24 16.98
C GLU A 293 -5.87 12.28 16.90
N PHE A 294 -4.96 12.15 15.93
CA PHE A 294 -3.90 13.12 15.66
C PHE A 294 -4.46 14.51 15.36
N ARG A 295 -5.45 14.61 14.47
CA ARG A 295 -6.11 15.86 14.08
C ARG A 295 -6.84 16.54 15.24
N THR A 296 -7.38 15.77 16.18
CA THR A 296 -8.13 16.32 17.33
C THR A 296 -7.21 16.98 18.35
N ALA A 297 -5.98 16.49 18.50
CA ALA A 297 -5.04 16.99 19.52
C ALA A 297 -3.59 17.03 19.01
N PRO A 298 -3.26 17.77 17.95
CA PRO A 298 -1.94 17.72 17.30
C PRO A 298 -0.79 18.10 18.25
N GLN A 299 -1.04 19.03 19.18
CA GLN A 299 -0.10 19.44 20.23
C GLN A 299 0.37 18.28 21.11
N ALA A 300 -0.45 17.24 21.28
CA ALA A 300 -0.11 16.07 22.10
C ALA A 300 0.89 15.13 21.42
N PHE A 301 1.09 15.26 20.11
CA PHE A 301 1.99 14.45 19.29
C PHE A 301 3.28 15.19 18.92
N GLN A 302 3.44 16.44 19.37
CA GLN A 302 4.65 17.22 19.13
C GLN A 302 5.81 16.75 20.03
N ALA A 303 7.04 16.90 19.55
CA ALA A 303 8.27 16.61 20.28
C ALA A 303 8.27 17.23 21.67
N ARG A 304 7.78 18.48 21.79
CA ARG A 304 7.65 19.17 23.07
C ARG A 304 6.78 18.42 24.10
N ALA A 305 5.69 17.79 23.68
CA ALA A 305 4.83 17.04 24.60
C ALA A 305 5.58 15.82 25.16
N PHE A 306 6.33 15.11 24.32
CA PHE A 306 7.17 13.98 24.74
C PHE A 306 8.30 14.43 25.66
N MET A 307 9.02 15.49 25.30
CA MET A 307 10.14 16.01 26.09
C MET A 307 9.68 16.51 27.46
N ASN A 308 8.54 17.20 27.55
CA ASN A 308 7.98 17.61 28.84
C ASN A 308 7.68 16.41 29.74
N PHE A 309 7.17 15.31 29.17
CA PHE A 309 6.96 14.07 29.90
C PHE A 309 8.30 13.46 30.36
N LEU A 310 9.27 13.31 29.45
CA LEU A 310 10.58 12.71 29.74
C LEU A 310 11.36 13.48 30.83
N GLN A 311 11.32 14.81 30.80
CA GLN A 311 11.93 15.68 31.81
C GLN A 311 11.31 15.49 33.19
N ALA A 312 9.98 15.35 33.26
CA ALA A 312 9.28 15.13 34.53
C ALA A 312 9.71 13.84 35.24
N TYR A 313 10.27 12.85 34.51
CA TYR A 313 10.69 11.55 35.05
C TYR A 313 12.21 11.35 35.07
N ASN A 314 13.00 12.44 34.95
CA ASN A 314 14.46 12.41 34.94
C ASN A 314 15.01 11.33 33.98
N ALA A 315 14.38 11.17 32.81
CA ALA A 315 14.89 10.29 31.76
C ALA A 315 16.16 10.88 31.13
N ASP A 316 16.23 12.21 31.10
CA ASP A 316 17.40 12.98 30.66
C ASP A 316 18.39 13.14 31.83
N GLY A 317 19.14 12.07 32.12
CA GLY A 317 20.37 12.21 32.89
C GLY A 317 21.39 12.97 32.05
N ASP A 318 21.63 14.24 32.37
CA ASP A 318 22.66 15.09 31.73
C ASP A 318 22.66 15.08 30.18
N ALA A 319 21.48 14.94 29.58
CA ALA A 319 21.32 15.02 28.12
C ALA A 319 21.44 16.49 27.72
N GLY A 320 22.67 16.93 27.45
CA GLY A 320 22.97 18.27 27.01
C GLY A 320 22.11 18.65 25.81
N ASN A 321 21.43 19.81 25.91
CA ASN A 321 20.79 20.56 24.82
C ASN A 321 20.57 19.78 23.52
N ASP A 322 19.69 18.77 23.56
CA ASP A 322 19.36 17.98 22.37
C ASP A 322 18.29 18.74 21.60
N THR A 323 18.71 19.79 20.88
CA THR A 323 17.84 20.69 20.14
C THR A 323 17.22 20.03 18.90
N ASP A 324 17.72 18.86 18.50
CA ASP A 324 17.43 18.28 17.20
C ASP A 324 16.13 17.48 17.19
N VAL A 325 15.71 16.89 18.33
CA VAL A 325 14.44 16.15 18.40
C VAL A 325 13.21 17.02 18.10
N TYR A 326 13.30 18.34 18.31
CA TYR A 326 12.25 19.29 17.96
C TYR A 326 12.06 19.46 16.44
N GLN A 327 13.02 19.02 15.61
CA GLN A 327 12.86 18.99 14.15
C GLN A 327 11.77 18.00 13.71
N LEU A 328 11.41 17.03 14.56
CA LEU A 328 10.27 16.14 14.33
C LEU A 328 8.98 16.93 14.05
N ASP A 329 8.78 18.06 14.71
CA ASP A 329 7.59 18.89 14.55
C ASP A 329 7.48 19.44 13.11
N ASN A 330 8.60 19.76 12.45
CA ASN A 330 8.62 20.22 11.07
C ASN A 330 8.19 19.10 10.08
N TYR A 331 8.55 17.85 10.36
CA TYR A 331 8.05 16.72 9.57
C TYR A 331 6.57 16.48 9.82
N LEU A 332 6.09 16.63 11.06
CA LEU A 332 4.68 16.51 11.39
C LEU A 332 3.81 17.57 10.71
N GLU A 333 4.33 18.79 10.51
CA GLU A 333 3.66 19.79 9.67
C GLU A 333 3.53 19.32 8.21
N SER A 334 4.59 18.74 7.65
CA SER A 334 4.56 18.17 6.29
C SER A 334 3.59 16.99 6.17
N VAL A 335 3.50 16.15 7.21
CA VAL A 335 2.53 15.05 7.34
C VAL A 335 1.10 15.58 7.34
N LEU A 336 0.81 16.63 8.12
CA LEU A 336 -0.53 17.25 8.17
C LEU A 336 -0.96 17.72 6.78
N GLU A 337 -0.05 18.38 6.08
CA GLU A 337 -0.32 18.88 4.73
C GLU A 337 -0.49 17.73 3.72
N PHE A 338 0.30 16.66 3.83
CA PHE A 338 0.11 15.45 3.01
C PHE A 338 -1.29 14.86 3.18
N TYR A 339 -1.76 14.66 4.41
CA TYR A 339 -3.10 14.10 4.64
C TYR A 339 -4.22 15.07 4.27
N ARG A 340 -3.99 16.39 4.36
CA ARG A 340 -4.93 17.39 3.84
C ARG A 340 -5.06 17.27 2.32
N ILE A 341 -3.95 17.07 1.60
CA ILE A 341 -3.96 16.86 0.15
C ILE A 341 -4.55 15.48 -0.20
N ALA A 342 -4.32 14.44 0.61
CA ALA A 342 -4.94 13.13 0.42
C ALA A 342 -6.48 13.21 0.46
N ASP A 343 -7.04 14.03 1.37
CA ASP A 343 -8.49 14.30 1.41
C ASP A 343 -8.97 15.02 0.13
N LEU A 344 -8.18 15.96 -0.40
CA LEU A 344 -8.49 16.63 -1.68
C LEU A 344 -8.44 15.64 -2.85
N ARG A 345 -7.46 14.76 -2.90
CA ARG A 345 -7.35 13.71 -3.93
C ARG A 345 -8.56 12.79 -3.92
N SER A 346 -9.01 12.35 -2.73
CA SER A 346 -10.26 11.58 -2.60
C SER A 346 -11.45 12.28 -3.24
N ARG A 347 -11.54 13.61 -3.08
CA ARG A 347 -12.57 14.42 -3.74
C ARG A 347 -12.41 14.45 -5.25
N ASP A 348 -11.20 14.70 -5.75
CA ASP A 348 -10.94 14.74 -7.17
C ASP A 348 -11.30 13.42 -7.85
N PHE A 349 -11.03 12.28 -7.20
CA PHE A 349 -11.35 10.96 -7.75
C PHE A 349 -12.83 10.83 -8.07
N THR A 350 -13.68 11.18 -7.12
CA THR A 350 -15.14 11.10 -7.27
C THR A 350 -15.65 12.16 -8.24
N ASP A 351 -15.24 13.42 -8.09
CA ASP A 351 -15.69 14.53 -8.95
C ASP A 351 -15.31 14.27 -10.43
N ASN A 352 -14.09 13.78 -10.70
CA ASN A 352 -13.64 13.46 -12.05
C ASN A 352 -14.36 12.26 -12.66
N LEU A 353 -14.63 11.22 -11.86
CA LEU A 353 -15.38 10.05 -12.30
C LEU A 353 -16.81 10.42 -12.66
N LEU A 354 -17.55 11.05 -11.73
CA LEU A 354 -18.95 11.41 -11.92
C LEU A 354 -19.11 12.41 -13.08
N GLY A 355 -18.20 13.39 -13.17
CA GLY A 355 -18.17 14.32 -14.28
C GLY A 355 -17.89 13.64 -15.62
N ARG A 356 -17.13 12.53 -15.65
CA ARG A 356 -16.94 11.73 -16.86
C ARG A 356 -18.17 10.89 -17.20
N MET A 357 -18.74 10.18 -16.23
CA MET A 357 -19.99 9.41 -16.39
C MET A 357 -21.09 10.27 -17.01
N GLN A 358 -21.24 11.51 -16.52
CA GLN A 358 -22.19 12.47 -17.07
C GLN A 358 -21.88 12.86 -18.53
N ARG A 359 -20.61 13.08 -18.88
CA ARG A 359 -20.21 13.49 -20.24
C ARG A 359 -20.30 12.36 -21.26
N THR A 360 -20.08 11.12 -20.84
CA THR A 360 -20.09 9.96 -21.74
C THR A 360 -21.43 9.23 -21.75
N GLY A 361 -22.36 9.58 -20.85
CA GLY A 361 -23.63 8.88 -20.70
C GLY A 361 -23.49 7.47 -20.10
N ASN A 362 -22.40 7.21 -19.38
CA ASN A 362 -22.18 5.93 -18.71
C ASN A 362 -22.87 5.95 -17.33
N ASP A 363 -23.85 5.08 -17.13
CA ASP A 363 -24.53 4.93 -15.84
C ASP A 363 -23.82 3.93 -14.91
N GLN A 364 -22.77 3.25 -15.38
CA GLN A 364 -21.99 2.31 -14.60
C GLN A 364 -20.49 2.54 -14.79
N ALA A 365 -19.72 2.48 -13.71
CA ALA A 365 -18.26 2.58 -13.75
C ALA A 365 -17.59 1.81 -12.61
N VAL A 366 -16.36 1.35 -12.84
CA VAL A 366 -15.45 0.90 -11.78
C VAL A 366 -14.56 2.05 -11.36
N LEU A 367 -14.33 2.19 -10.05
CA LEU A 367 -13.36 3.12 -9.46
C LEU A 367 -12.36 2.34 -8.62
N ILE A 368 -11.06 2.44 -8.92
CA ILE A 368 -10.00 1.71 -8.21
C ILE A 368 -9.12 2.73 -7.50
N THR A 369 -9.09 2.67 -6.16
CA THR A 369 -8.30 3.58 -5.31
C THR A 369 -7.66 2.84 -4.16
N GLY A 370 -6.59 3.39 -3.60
CA GLY A 370 -5.94 2.88 -2.39
C GLY A 370 -6.91 2.82 -1.21
N GLY A 371 -6.76 1.80 -0.36
CA GLY A 371 -7.69 1.53 0.75
C GLY A 371 -7.96 2.74 1.66
N PHE A 372 -6.96 3.62 1.86
CA PHE A 372 -7.08 4.86 2.63
C PHE A 372 -8.17 5.81 2.11
N HIS A 373 -8.39 5.86 0.79
CA HIS A 373 -9.35 6.78 0.16
C HIS A 373 -10.81 6.30 0.26
N THR A 374 -11.03 5.01 0.58
CA THR A 374 -12.35 4.35 0.57
C THR A 374 -13.41 5.15 1.30
N GLU A 375 -13.20 5.47 2.57
CA GLU A 375 -14.23 6.08 3.41
C GLU A 375 -14.68 7.46 2.86
N ALA A 376 -13.74 8.24 2.37
CA ALA A 376 -14.03 9.54 1.77
C ALA A 376 -14.75 9.41 0.42
N VAL A 377 -14.33 8.48 -0.44
CA VAL A 377 -14.99 8.18 -1.72
C VAL A 377 -16.43 7.72 -1.50
N LEU A 378 -16.66 6.75 -0.61
CA LEU A 378 -18.00 6.23 -0.35
C LEU A 378 -18.94 7.32 0.17
N ARG A 379 -18.50 8.13 1.14
CA ARG A 379 -19.28 9.28 1.63
C ARG A 379 -19.66 10.27 0.53
N GLN A 380 -18.76 10.53 -0.40
CA GLN A 380 -19.04 11.47 -1.50
C GLN A 380 -20.03 10.89 -2.49
N LEU A 381 -19.97 9.59 -2.77
CA LEU A 381 -20.97 8.89 -3.59
C LEU A 381 -22.35 8.94 -2.94
N GLU A 382 -22.45 8.68 -1.62
CA GLU A 382 -23.71 8.82 -0.86
C GLU A 382 -24.25 10.24 -0.91
N ALA A 383 -23.39 11.24 -0.66
CA ALA A 383 -23.78 12.64 -0.71
C ALA A 383 -24.25 13.09 -2.09
N ALA A 384 -23.75 12.45 -3.16
CA ALA A 384 -24.18 12.67 -4.54
C ALA A 384 -25.40 11.83 -4.94
N ASP A 385 -26.01 11.08 -4.01
CA ASP A 385 -27.10 10.13 -4.26
C ASP A 385 -26.72 9.09 -5.33
N VAL A 386 -25.43 8.73 -5.43
CA VAL A 386 -24.93 7.72 -6.38
C VAL A 386 -24.83 6.39 -5.67
N SER A 387 -25.36 5.36 -6.31
CA SER A 387 -25.29 4.03 -5.75
C SER A 387 -23.90 3.44 -5.88
N TYR A 388 -23.49 2.64 -4.91
CA TYR A 388 -22.19 1.98 -4.97
C TYR A 388 -22.18 0.57 -4.43
N ILE A 389 -21.17 -0.16 -4.88
CA ILE A 389 -20.70 -1.42 -4.31
C ILE A 389 -19.21 -1.25 -4.07
N SER A 390 -18.74 -1.43 -2.84
CA SER A 390 -17.31 -1.40 -2.53
C SER A 390 -16.79 -2.82 -2.38
N ILE A 391 -15.76 -3.16 -3.15
CA ILE A 391 -15.14 -4.47 -3.19
C ILE A 391 -13.73 -4.35 -2.63
N LYS A 392 -13.37 -5.32 -1.80
CA LYS A 392 -11.99 -5.54 -1.39
C LYS A 392 -11.46 -6.82 -2.03
N PRO A 393 -10.37 -6.75 -2.81
CA PRO A 393 -9.71 -7.93 -3.34
C PRO A 393 -9.24 -8.88 -2.22
N ALA A 394 -9.24 -10.17 -2.50
CA ALA A 394 -8.71 -11.17 -1.56
C ALA A 394 -7.18 -11.03 -1.43
N LEU A 395 -6.65 -11.42 -0.27
CA LEU A 395 -5.21 -11.56 -0.04
C LEU A 395 -5.00 -12.79 0.85
N GLU A 396 -4.44 -13.85 0.29
CA GLU A 396 -4.12 -15.09 0.98
C GLU A 396 -2.65 -15.11 1.43
N HIS A 397 -1.75 -14.55 0.62
CA HIS A 397 -0.31 -14.56 0.88
C HIS A 397 0.18 -13.14 1.19
N GLN A 398 0.86 -13.01 2.32
CA GLN A 398 1.49 -11.75 2.69
C GLN A 398 2.84 -11.64 1.96
N ASP A 399 2.83 -11.04 0.77
CA ASP A 399 4.05 -10.70 0.05
C ASP A 399 4.88 -9.71 0.88
N LEU A 400 6.05 -10.15 1.36
CA LEU A 400 6.97 -9.34 2.16
C LEU A 400 7.63 -8.20 1.35
N LEU A 401 7.53 -8.25 0.02
CA LEU A 401 8.14 -7.30 -0.91
C LEU A 401 7.04 -6.54 -1.66
N ASN A 402 6.74 -5.31 -1.23
CA ASN A 402 5.89 -4.38 -1.98
C ASN A 402 6.77 -3.23 -2.53
N PRO A 403 6.93 -3.09 -3.87
CA PRO A 403 7.82 -2.08 -4.46
C PRO A 403 7.25 -0.65 -4.41
N TYR A 404 6.04 -0.44 -3.89
CA TYR A 404 5.34 0.85 -3.88
C TYR A 404 6.20 2.02 -3.38
N PHE A 405 6.83 1.91 -2.21
CA PHE A 405 7.64 3.01 -1.67
C PHE A 405 8.92 3.25 -2.46
N ASN A 406 9.47 2.23 -3.12
CA ASN A 406 10.61 2.43 -4.03
C ASN A 406 10.19 3.28 -5.23
N LEU A 407 8.96 3.12 -5.73
CA LEU A 407 8.43 3.92 -6.84
C LEU A 407 8.16 5.37 -6.43
N ILE A 408 7.61 5.60 -5.24
CA ILE A 408 7.38 6.96 -4.72
C ILE A 408 8.71 7.69 -4.52
N ARG A 409 9.69 7.03 -3.90
CA ARG A 409 11.01 7.60 -3.56
C ARG A 409 11.89 7.86 -4.77
N ARG A 410 11.67 7.21 -5.92
CA ARG A 410 12.42 7.45 -7.15
C ARG A 410 12.21 8.89 -7.63
N HIS A 411 13.25 9.71 -7.59
CA HIS A 411 13.28 10.97 -8.31
C HIS A 411 13.30 10.68 -9.81
N ARG A 412 12.38 11.29 -10.57
CA ARG A 412 12.49 11.24 -12.03
C ARG A 412 13.80 11.90 -12.46
N THR A 413 14.60 11.20 -13.24
CA THR A 413 15.80 11.75 -13.87
C THR A 413 15.41 12.90 -14.81
N PRO A 414 16.30 13.85 -15.11
CA PRO A 414 16.04 14.89 -16.12
C PRO A 414 15.58 14.31 -17.47
N LEU A 415 16.07 13.13 -17.85
CA LEU A 415 15.65 12.42 -19.06
C LEU A 415 14.22 11.90 -18.96
N GLU A 416 13.84 11.26 -17.84
CA GLU A 416 12.46 10.84 -17.58
C GLU A 416 11.50 12.04 -17.51
N LYS A 417 11.93 13.19 -16.98
CA LYS A 417 11.14 14.43 -16.99
C LYS A 417 10.94 15.00 -18.40
N LEU A 418 11.91 14.78 -19.30
CA LEU A 418 11.90 15.28 -20.68
C LEU A 418 11.09 14.36 -21.61
N LEU A 419 11.05 13.06 -21.31
CA LEU A 419 10.17 12.08 -21.95
C LEU A 419 8.70 12.29 -21.51
N ALA A 420 8.47 12.63 -20.23
CA ALA A 420 7.15 12.96 -19.65
C ALA A 420 6.43 14.10 -20.34
N GLN A 421 7.18 14.94 -21.06
CA GLN A 421 6.62 16.05 -21.80
C GLN A 421 5.82 15.60 -23.03
N ASN A 422 5.88 14.32 -23.43
CA ASN A 422 5.15 13.82 -24.60
C ASN A 422 4.17 12.65 -24.38
N GLN A 423 4.16 11.90 -23.26
CA GLN A 423 3.12 10.86 -23.02
C GLN A 423 2.75 10.70 -21.53
N ASN A 424 1.45 10.56 -21.25
CA ASN A 424 0.83 10.72 -19.93
C ASN A 424 0.71 9.41 -19.14
N ILE A 425 1.79 8.95 -18.53
CA ILE A 425 1.74 7.85 -17.54
C ILE A 425 2.75 8.14 -16.43
N ILE A 426 2.33 8.05 -15.16
CA ILE A 426 3.15 8.47 -14.03
C ILE A 426 4.19 7.41 -13.57
N ALA A 427 4.05 6.14 -14.00
CA ALA A 427 4.91 5.02 -13.57
C ALA A 427 5.67 4.24 -14.67
N ILE A 428 5.39 4.45 -15.98
CA ILE A 428 5.88 3.54 -17.05
C ILE A 428 6.96 4.16 -17.97
N GLU A 429 7.27 5.44 -17.84
CA GLU A 429 8.21 6.10 -18.78
C GLU A 429 9.67 5.64 -18.79
N PRO A 430 10.31 5.24 -17.67
CA PRO A 430 11.69 4.75 -17.73
C PRO A 430 11.82 3.56 -18.68
N PHE A 431 10.77 2.74 -18.77
CA PHE A 431 10.75 1.52 -19.56
C PHE A 431 10.26 1.71 -21.00
N PHE A 432 9.36 2.67 -21.28
CA PHE A 432 8.98 2.93 -22.66
C PHE A 432 10.07 3.62 -23.48
N ALA A 433 10.95 4.38 -22.83
CA ALA A 433 12.21 4.80 -23.43
C ALA A 433 13.14 3.60 -23.69
N GLU A 434 13.18 2.60 -22.80
CA GLU A 434 13.88 1.34 -23.06
C GLU A 434 13.26 0.55 -24.21
N LEU A 435 11.94 0.48 -24.34
CA LEU A 435 11.27 -0.19 -25.48
C LEU A 435 11.43 0.57 -26.80
N ASP A 436 11.37 1.89 -26.79
CA ASP A 436 11.62 2.73 -27.98
C ASP A 436 13.12 2.70 -28.34
N ASN A 437 14.02 2.54 -27.37
CA ASN A 437 15.43 2.23 -27.60
C ASN A 437 15.63 0.80 -28.10
N VAL A 438 14.92 -0.21 -27.61
CA VAL A 438 14.93 -1.58 -28.16
C VAL A 438 14.41 -1.58 -29.59
N ARG A 439 13.35 -0.82 -29.89
CA ARG A 439 12.87 -0.61 -31.26
C ARG A 439 13.85 0.18 -32.13
N ARG A 440 14.56 1.17 -31.58
CA ARG A 440 15.62 1.91 -32.28
C ARG A 440 16.85 1.04 -32.50
N ILE A 441 17.24 0.18 -31.58
CA ILE A 441 18.40 -0.74 -31.67
C ILE A 441 18.13 -1.87 -32.65
N ILE A 442 16.89 -2.40 -32.68
CA ILE A 442 16.45 -3.35 -33.72
C ILE A 442 16.46 -2.69 -35.12
N ASN A 443 16.36 -1.36 -35.20
CA ASN A 443 16.23 -0.62 -36.47
C ASN A 443 17.32 0.47 -36.73
N GLY A 444 18.42 0.56 -35.97
CA GLY A 444 19.38 1.69 -36.02
C GLY A 444 20.44 1.78 -34.89
N SER A 445 21.57 2.44 -35.18
CA SER A 445 22.87 2.29 -34.48
C SER A 445 23.03 2.93 -33.09
N GLU A 446 23.74 2.19 -32.22
CA GLU A 446 24.14 2.35 -30.80
C GLU A 446 24.93 3.62 -30.39
N SER A 447 25.18 4.57 -31.29
CA SER A 447 26.23 5.59 -31.13
C SER A 447 25.89 6.80 -30.23
N GLU A 448 24.69 6.90 -29.67
CA GLU A 448 24.19 8.14 -29.03
C GLU A 448 24.16 8.14 -27.48
N LEU A 449 24.64 7.10 -26.79
CA LEU A 449 24.61 7.02 -25.31
C LEU A 449 25.98 7.32 -24.64
N PRO A 450 26.03 7.79 -23.37
CA PRO A 450 27.28 7.92 -22.60
C PRO A 450 27.85 6.56 -22.15
N ASP A 451 29.18 6.37 -22.23
CA ASP A 451 29.82 5.05 -22.10
C ASP A 451 29.68 4.38 -20.73
N ALA A 452 29.66 5.14 -19.63
CA ALA A 452 29.46 4.60 -18.29
C ALA A 452 28.01 4.10 -18.06
N VAL A 453 27.04 4.65 -18.79
CA VAL A 453 25.63 4.22 -18.76
C VAL A 453 25.45 2.98 -19.64
N LYS A 454 26.14 2.89 -20.79
CA LYS A 454 26.12 1.72 -21.69
C LYS A 454 26.56 0.43 -20.99
N ILE A 455 27.60 0.49 -20.16
CA ILE A 455 28.21 -0.69 -19.52
C ILE A 455 27.32 -1.25 -18.39
N GLY A 456 26.75 -0.39 -17.54
CA GLY A 456 25.90 -0.82 -16.42
C GLY A 456 24.50 -1.26 -16.85
N PHE A 457 23.88 -0.57 -17.82
CA PHE A 457 22.56 -0.95 -18.35
C PHE A 457 22.64 -2.19 -19.25
N GLY A 458 23.68 -2.29 -20.09
CA GLY A 458 23.84 -3.44 -20.99
C GLY A 458 23.95 -4.77 -20.25
N PHE A 459 24.52 -4.78 -19.04
CA PHE A 459 24.65 -5.99 -18.23
C PHE A 459 23.31 -6.44 -17.60
N LEU A 460 22.57 -5.51 -16.98
CA LEU A 460 21.26 -5.78 -16.36
C LEU A 460 20.21 -6.16 -17.40
N GLU A 461 20.19 -5.45 -18.55
CA GLU A 461 19.28 -5.72 -19.66
C GLU A 461 19.50 -7.10 -20.27
N ARG A 462 20.77 -7.53 -20.46
CA ARG A 462 21.10 -8.85 -21.01
C ARG A 462 20.72 -9.98 -20.07
N ILE A 463 20.93 -9.84 -18.76
CA ILE A 463 20.55 -10.87 -17.77
C ILE A 463 19.03 -11.05 -17.73
N MET A 464 18.28 -9.95 -17.71
CA MET A 464 16.82 -10.00 -17.68
C MET A 464 16.24 -10.58 -18.97
N LYS A 465 16.80 -10.23 -20.13
CA LYS A 465 16.40 -10.81 -21.43
C LYS A 465 16.71 -12.31 -21.50
N LEU A 466 17.86 -12.75 -21.02
CA LEU A 466 18.21 -14.18 -20.98
C LEU A 466 17.29 -14.98 -20.06
N ASP A 467 16.99 -14.49 -18.84
CA ASP A 467 16.05 -15.17 -17.93
C ASP A 467 14.64 -15.24 -18.52
N LEU A 468 14.16 -14.16 -19.14
CA LEU A 468 12.86 -14.13 -19.82
C LEU A 468 12.81 -15.08 -21.02
N ILE A 469 13.83 -15.08 -21.88
CA ILE A 469 13.94 -15.98 -23.04
C ILE A 469 14.01 -17.43 -22.57
N GLU A 470 14.75 -17.75 -21.51
CA GLU A 470 14.81 -19.10 -20.97
C GLU A 470 13.47 -19.58 -20.41
N ARG A 471 12.70 -18.72 -19.73
CA ARG A 471 11.35 -19.05 -19.25
C ARG A 471 10.39 -19.29 -20.41
N LEU A 472 10.43 -18.43 -21.43
CA LEU A 472 9.61 -18.56 -22.63
C LEU A 472 9.97 -19.81 -23.47
N MET A 473 11.25 -20.19 -23.56
CA MET A 473 11.63 -21.46 -24.20
C MET A 473 11.20 -22.69 -23.41
N ARG A 474 11.21 -22.63 -22.07
CA ARG A 474 10.64 -23.70 -21.23
C ARG A 474 9.13 -23.83 -21.43
N ALA A 475 8.45 -22.75 -21.81
CA ALA A 475 7.03 -22.75 -22.20
C ALA A 475 6.78 -23.24 -23.64
N GLY A 476 7.83 -23.56 -24.41
CA GLY A 476 7.71 -24.23 -25.72
C GLY A 476 7.49 -23.33 -26.93
N HIS A 477 7.79 -22.02 -26.83
CA HIS A 477 7.60 -21.08 -27.93
C HIS A 477 8.66 -21.21 -29.03
N ALA A 478 8.22 -21.61 -30.23
CA ALA A 478 9.07 -21.73 -31.42
C ALA A 478 9.49 -20.34 -31.96
N GLY A 479 10.79 -20.16 -32.19
CA GLY A 479 11.40 -18.89 -32.65
C GLY A 479 12.36 -18.24 -31.66
N LEU A 480 12.42 -18.73 -30.41
CA LEU A 480 13.29 -18.20 -29.36
C LEU A 480 14.66 -18.87 -29.26
N GLU A 481 14.87 -20.01 -29.93
CA GLU A 481 16.16 -20.73 -29.92
C GLU A 481 17.28 -19.91 -30.57
N ASP A 482 16.99 -19.25 -31.69
CA ASP A 482 17.96 -18.38 -32.39
C ASP A 482 18.33 -17.17 -31.52
N LEU A 483 17.34 -16.54 -30.89
CA LEU A 483 17.52 -15.43 -29.94
C LEU A 483 18.36 -15.85 -28.73
N ARG A 484 18.09 -17.02 -28.13
CA ARG A 484 18.92 -17.55 -27.03
C ARG A 484 20.37 -17.71 -27.47
N GLY A 485 20.59 -18.32 -28.64
CA GLY A 485 21.91 -18.58 -29.18
C GLY A 485 22.69 -17.30 -29.52
N GLU A 486 22.00 -16.26 -29.95
CA GLU A 486 22.58 -14.94 -30.24
C GLU A 486 22.97 -14.21 -28.94
N TYR A 487 22.06 -14.12 -27.97
CA TYR A 487 22.33 -13.49 -26.68
C TYR A 487 23.40 -14.21 -25.85
N ALA A 488 23.45 -15.55 -25.90
CA ALA A 488 24.48 -16.34 -25.22
C ALA A 488 25.88 -16.08 -25.80
N ARG A 489 25.99 -15.89 -27.13
CA ARG A 489 27.25 -15.55 -27.80
C ARG A 489 27.70 -14.13 -27.45
N GLU A 490 26.80 -13.15 -27.47
CA GLU A 490 27.12 -11.78 -27.07
C GLU A 490 27.53 -11.65 -25.59
N LEU A 491 26.93 -12.45 -24.70
CA LEU A 491 27.31 -12.48 -23.29
C LEU A 491 28.70 -13.10 -23.09
N ALA A 492 29.03 -14.13 -23.86
CA ALA A 492 30.34 -14.77 -23.84
C ALA A 492 31.43 -13.81 -24.35
N ASP A 493 31.18 -13.11 -25.47
CA ASP A 493 32.08 -12.10 -26.02
C ASP A 493 32.28 -10.92 -25.06
N TYR A 494 31.22 -10.48 -24.37
CA TYR A 494 31.33 -9.44 -23.37
C TYR A 494 32.22 -9.85 -22.19
N ARG A 495 32.04 -11.06 -21.65
CA ARG A 495 32.87 -11.62 -20.56
C ARG A 495 34.33 -11.80 -20.97
N ALA A 496 34.58 -12.19 -22.22
CA ALA A 496 35.93 -12.31 -22.75
C ALA A 496 36.65 -10.95 -22.82
N ASN A 497 35.91 -9.87 -23.07
CA ASN A 497 36.45 -8.52 -23.21
C ASN A 497 36.46 -7.71 -21.90
N HIS A 498 35.77 -8.17 -20.84
CA HIS A 498 35.66 -7.49 -19.54
C HIS A 498 35.77 -8.50 -18.37
N PRO A 499 36.97 -9.02 -18.06
CA PRO A 499 37.16 -10.12 -17.11
C PRO A 499 37.11 -9.73 -15.61
N GLY A 500 36.39 -8.66 -15.25
CA GLY A 500 36.34 -8.08 -13.90
C GLY A 500 35.08 -8.42 -13.12
#